data_AF-A0A9Q0USD2-F1
#
_entry.id   AF-A0A9Q0USD2-F1
#
_cell.length_a   1.000
_cell.length_b   1.000
_cell.length_c   1.000
_cell.angle_alpha   90.00
_cell.angle_beta   90.00
_cell.angle_gamma   90.00
#
_symmetry.space_group_name_H-M   'P 1'
#
loop_
_entity.id
_entity.type
_entity.pdbx_description
1 polymer ?
#
loop_
_entity_poly.entity_id
_entity_poly.type
_entity_poly.pdbx_seq_one_letter_code
_entity_poly.pdbx_strand_id
1 'polypeptide(L)'
;MKHMRSLVYLDITGCDALRFMPFGMGQLMCLRKLTLFIVGKEEGRHIGELEGLNNLAGELKIMDLVNVKNLTDARSANLKLKTTLLSLTLSWQREWTT
;
A
#
# COMPACT_ATOMS: atom_id res chain seq x y z
N MET A 1 12.29 3.37 4.73
CA MET A 1 12.55 2.83 3.37
C MET A 1 13.66 3.54 2.57
N LYS A 2 14.20 4.69 3.01
CA LYS A 2 15.11 5.60 2.26
C LYS A 2 16.32 5.01 1.51
N HIS A 3 16.85 3.85 1.91
CA HIS A 3 18.02 3.21 1.31
C HIS A 3 17.68 2.05 0.37
N MET A 4 16.40 1.66 0.25
CA MET A 4 15.96 0.50 -0.53
C MET A 4 15.38 0.92 -1.89
N ARG A 5 15.97 1.93 -2.54
CA ARG A 5 15.41 2.52 -3.78
C ARG A 5 15.36 1.54 -4.96
N SER A 6 16.22 0.52 -4.94
CA SER A 6 16.28 -0.53 -5.96
C SER A 6 15.45 -1.77 -5.61
N LEU A 7 14.65 -1.73 -4.53
CA LEU A 7 13.79 -2.86 -4.18
C LEU A 7 12.71 -3.03 -5.26
N VAL A 8 12.63 -4.23 -5.83
CA VAL A 8 11.70 -4.55 -6.91
C VAL A 8 10.53 -5.41 -6.41
N TYR A 9 10.78 -6.32 -5.46
CA TYR A 9 9.79 -7.24 -4.93
C TYR A 9 9.76 -7.15 -3.41
N LEU A 10 8.59 -6.87 -2.85
CA LEU A 10 8.30 -7.00 -1.44
C LEU A 10 7.07 -7.89 -1.28
N ASP A 11 7.32 -9.18 -1.05
CA ASP A 11 6.28 -10.16 -0.78
C ASP A 11 6.16 -10.37 0.72
N ILE A 12 5.01 -9.94 1.27
CA ILE A 12 4.67 -10.05 2.70
C ILE A 12 3.37 -10.83 2.88
N THR A 13 3.10 -11.75 1.95
CA THR A 13 1.95 -12.65 2.03
C THR A 13 2.03 -13.50 3.29
N GLY A 14 0.93 -13.63 4.03
CA GLY A 14 0.86 -14.37 5.30
C GLY A 14 1.50 -13.66 6.50
N CYS A 15 1.94 -12.41 6.35
CA CYS A 15 2.38 -11.57 7.48
C CYS A 15 1.17 -11.01 8.26
N ASP A 16 0.33 -11.88 8.80
CA ASP A 16 -0.96 -11.52 9.42
C ASP A 16 -0.80 -10.69 10.70
N ALA A 17 0.36 -10.80 11.36
CA ALA A 17 0.72 -9.98 12.51
C ALA A 17 1.18 -8.56 12.16
N LEU A 18 1.38 -8.24 10.86
CA LEU A 18 1.81 -6.90 10.45
C LEU A 18 0.68 -5.89 10.72
N ARG A 19 0.97 -4.88 11.55
CA ARG A 19 -0.03 -3.88 11.97
C ARG A 19 0.08 -2.53 11.28
N PHE A 20 1.25 -2.20 10.74
CA PHE A 20 1.52 -0.91 10.11
C PHE A 20 2.61 -1.03 9.05
N MET A 21 2.56 -0.15 8.07
CA MET A 21 3.64 -0.01 7.09
C MET A 21 4.84 0.76 7.64
N PRO A 22 6.07 0.43 7.22
CA PRO A 22 7.23 1.26 7.53
C PRO A 22 7.09 2.63 6.87
N PHE A 23 7.71 3.65 7.47
CA PHE A 23 7.67 5.01 6.95
C PHE A 23 8.40 5.12 5.59
N GLY A 24 7.76 5.82 4.64
CA GLY A 24 8.33 6.19 3.34
C GLY A 24 8.22 5.11 2.27
N MET A 25 7.17 4.29 2.30
CA MET A 25 6.88 3.29 1.24
C MET A 25 6.84 3.93 -0.15
N GLY A 26 6.36 5.18 -0.27
CA GLY A 26 6.29 5.89 -1.54
C GLY A 26 7.65 6.21 -2.17
N GLN A 27 8.76 6.00 -1.45
CA GLN A 27 10.12 6.18 -1.98
C GLN A 27 10.61 4.97 -2.79
N LEU A 28 9.89 3.85 -2.77
CA LEU A 28 10.25 2.61 -3.48
C LEU A 28 9.83 2.65 -4.96
N MET A 29 10.32 3.62 -5.72
CA MET A 29 9.88 3.87 -7.11
C MET A 29 10.11 2.69 -8.08
N CYS A 30 11.05 1.79 -7.76
CA CYS A 30 11.32 0.58 -8.53
C CYS A 30 10.46 -0.63 -8.13
N LEU A 31 9.58 -0.48 -7.13
CA LEU A 31 8.77 -1.57 -6.61
C LEU A 31 7.74 -2.02 -7.66
N ARG A 32 7.76 -3.30 -7.97
CA ARG A 32 6.87 -3.96 -8.92
C ARG A 32 5.92 -4.94 -8.26
N LYS A 33 6.30 -5.56 -7.13
CA LYS A 33 5.40 -6.44 -6.37
C LYS A 33 5.28 -5.93 -4.94
N LEU A 34 4.04 -5.72 -4.51
CA LEU A 34 3.65 -5.44 -3.13
C LEU A 34 2.31 -6.15 -2.89
N THR A 35 2.29 -7.16 -2.03
CA THR A 35 1.09 -7.99 -1.85
C THR A 35 0.08 -7.40 -0.85
N LEU A 36 0.54 -6.57 0.08
CA LEU A 36 -0.29 -5.94 1.11
C LEU A 36 0.14 -4.49 1.34
N PHE A 37 -0.82 -3.58 1.58
CA PHE A 37 -0.62 -2.23 2.08
C PHE A 37 -1.62 -1.93 3.20
N ILE A 38 -1.13 -1.48 4.36
CA ILE A 38 -1.97 -1.15 5.53
C ILE A 38 -1.97 0.37 5.69
N VAL A 39 -3.15 0.98 5.57
CA VAL A 39 -3.31 2.43 5.70
C VAL A 39 -3.24 2.83 7.18
N GLY A 40 -2.24 3.63 7.53
CA GLY A 40 -2.07 4.21 8.86
C GLY A 40 -2.69 5.62 8.97
N LYS A 41 -2.87 6.08 10.21
CA LYS A 41 -3.33 7.46 10.51
C LYS A 41 -2.17 8.48 10.55
N GLU A 42 -0.95 7.99 10.76
CA GLU A 42 0.25 8.80 10.94
C GLU A 42 0.84 9.28 9.61
N GLU A 43 1.56 10.40 9.65
CA GLU A 43 2.28 10.94 8.49
C GLU A 43 3.30 9.91 7.94
N GLY A 44 3.38 9.82 6.60
CA GLY A 44 4.20 8.84 5.90
C GLY A 44 3.73 7.38 6.01
N ARG A 45 2.50 7.16 6.48
CA ARG A 45 1.80 5.85 6.47
C ARG A 45 0.38 5.93 5.88
N HIS A 46 -0.03 7.10 5.39
CA HIS A 46 -1.35 7.29 4.77
C HIS A 46 -1.37 6.71 3.35
N ILE A 47 -2.55 6.65 2.74
CA ILE A 47 -2.75 5.96 1.46
C ILE A 47 -2.01 6.66 0.29
N GLY A 48 -1.73 7.96 0.43
CA GLY A 48 -0.91 8.73 -0.52
C GLY A 48 0.52 8.21 -0.72
N GLU A 49 1.05 7.38 0.19
CA GLU A 49 2.32 6.69 -0.04
C GLU A 49 2.30 5.76 -1.27
N LEU A 50 1.12 5.45 -1.82
CA LEU A 50 0.97 4.68 -3.05
C LEU A 50 1.07 5.53 -4.34
N GLU A 51 1.09 6.86 -4.25
CA GLU A 51 0.99 7.78 -5.41
C GLU A 51 2.03 7.49 -6.50
N GLY A 52 3.30 7.34 -6.11
CA GLY A 52 4.41 7.11 -7.04
C GLY A 52 4.59 5.65 -7.48
N LEU A 53 3.89 4.71 -6.85
CA LEU A 53 4.09 3.26 -7.03
C LEU A 53 3.25 2.72 -8.21
N ASN A 54 3.42 3.32 -9.39
CA ASN A 54 2.60 3.02 -10.58
C ASN A 54 2.99 1.72 -11.29
N ASN A 55 4.20 1.20 -11.04
CA ASN A 55 4.70 -0.03 -11.63
C ASN A 55 4.27 -1.30 -10.86
N LEU A 56 3.40 -1.16 -9.86
CA LEU A 56 2.88 -2.29 -9.09
C LEU A 56 2.05 -3.21 -9.99
N ALA A 57 2.39 -4.49 -9.95
CA ALA A 57 1.80 -5.53 -10.78
C ALA A 57 1.32 -6.71 -9.94
N GLY A 58 0.44 -7.52 -10.53
CA GLY A 58 -0.14 -8.68 -9.88
C GLY A 58 -1.23 -8.29 -8.88
N GLU A 59 -1.13 -8.78 -7.65
CA GLU A 59 -2.18 -8.64 -6.64
C GLU A 59 -1.76 -7.65 -5.55
N LEU A 60 -2.67 -6.74 -5.22
CA LEU A 60 -2.51 -5.80 -4.11
C LEU A 60 -3.74 -5.84 -3.20
N LYS A 61 -3.53 -6.11 -1.92
CA LYS A 61 -4.54 -5.92 -0.87
C LYS A 61 -4.28 -4.61 -0.13
N ILE A 62 -5.28 -3.75 0.00
CA ILE A 62 -5.23 -2.52 0.81
C ILE A 62 -6.16 -2.68 1.99
N MET A 63 -5.62 -2.61 3.21
CA MET A 63 -6.36 -2.77 4.47
C MET A 63 -6.44 -1.48 5.27
N ASP A 64 -7.36 -1.46 6.23
CA ASP A 64 -7.61 -0.34 7.15
C ASP A 64 -8.00 0.96 6.42
N LEU A 65 -8.76 0.87 5.32
CA LEU A 65 -9.22 2.04 4.56
C LEU A 65 -10.10 3.00 5.37
N VAL A 66 -10.64 2.59 6.52
CA VAL A 66 -11.30 3.50 7.48
C VAL A 66 -10.38 4.63 7.95
N ASN A 67 -9.06 4.49 7.80
CA ASN A 67 -8.07 5.50 8.17
C ASN A 67 -7.82 6.56 7.08
N VAL A 68 -8.41 6.43 5.88
CA VAL A 68 -8.28 7.44 4.82
C VAL A 68 -8.96 8.74 5.25
N LYS A 69 -8.20 9.84 5.25
CA LYS A 69 -8.61 11.09 5.92
C LYS A 69 -9.74 11.83 5.19
N ASN A 70 -9.66 11.89 3.86
CA ASN A 70 -10.60 12.63 3.02
C ASN A 70 -10.46 12.23 1.54
N LEU A 71 -11.30 12.81 0.69
CA LEU A 71 -11.31 12.59 -0.76
C LEU A 71 -9.96 12.92 -1.43
N THR A 72 -9.24 13.93 -0.95
CA THR A 72 -7.95 14.33 -1.52
C THR A 72 -6.88 13.26 -1.26
N ASP A 73 -6.79 12.76 -0.02
CA ASP A 73 -5.89 11.66 0.34
C ASP A 73 -6.27 10.36 -0.39
N ALA A 74 -7.58 10.07 -0.54
CA ALA A 74 -8.02 8.92 -1.34
C ALA A 74 -7.58 9.03 -2.82
N ARG A 75 -7.63 10.24 -3.40
CA ARG A 75 -7.27 10.50 -4.79
C ARG A 75 -5.75 10.43 -5.02
N SER A 76 -4.92 10.81 -4.05
CA SER A 76 -3.45 10.77 -4.20
C SER A 76 -2.92 9.36 -4.40
N ALA A 77 -3.55 8.35 -3.80
CA ALA A 77 -3.21 6.94 -4.01
C ALA A 77 -3.28 6.51 -5.49
N ASN A 78 -4.07 7.21 -6.30
CA ASN A 78 -4.18 7.08 -7.75
C ASN A 78 -4.21 5.62 -8.24
N LEU A 79 -5.13 4.82 -7.67
CA LEU A 79 -5.23 3.40 -7.95
C LEU A 79 -5.53 3.11 -9.43
N LYS A 80 -6.16 4.06 -10.14
CA LYS A 80 -6.44 3.97 -11.58
C LYS A 80 -5.18 3.92 -12.45
N LEU A 81 -4.08 4.55 -12.03
CA LEU A 81 -2.82 4.52 -12.79
C LEU A 81 -2.03 3.21 -12.62
N LYS A 82 -2.42 2.35 -11.68
CA LYS A 82 -1.76 1.05 -11.44
C LYS A 82 -2.30 0.00 -12.41
N THR A 83 -2.12 0.24 -13.70
CA THR A 83 -2.72 -0.53 -14.80
C THR A 83 -2.16 -1.95 -14.94
N THR A 84 -1.04 -2.24 -14.29
CA THR A 84 -0.41 -3.56 -14.27
C THR A 84 -0.93 -4.48 -13.15
N LEU A 85 -1.81 -3.98 -12.27
CA LEU A 85 -2.49 -4.81 -11.29
C LEU A 85 -3.49 -5.73 -11.98
N LEU A 86 -3.45 -7.01 -11.61
CA LEU A 86 -4.41 -8.04 -12.02
C LEU A 86 -5.59 -8.13 -11.04
N SER A 87 -5.33 -7.83 -9.76
CA SER A 87 -6.34 -7.86 -8.71
C SER A 87 -6.08 -6.77 -7.67
N LEU A 88 -7.16 -6.15 -7.20
CA LEU A 88 -7.15 -5.15 -6.15
C LEU A 88 -8.21 -5.50 -5.11
N THR A 89 -7.77 -5.80 -3.89
CA THR A 89 -8.67 -6.02 -2.75
C THR A 89 -8.68 -4.79 -1.86
N LEU A 90 -9.87 -4.28 -1.57
CA LEU A 90 -10.08 -3.13 -0.69
C LEU A 90 -10.81 -3.56 0.58
N SER A 91 -10.20 -3.32 1.74
CA SER A 91 -10.76 -3.67 3.04
C SER A 91 -10.78 -2.44 3.96
N TRP A 92 -11.97 -2.11 4.48
CA TRP A 92 -12.18 -0.95 5.35
C TRP A 92 -11.73 -1.20 6.78
N GLN A 93 -11.88 -2.43 7.26
CA GLN A 93 -11.51 -2.85 8.60
C GLN A 93 -10.78 -4.18 8.52
N ARG A 94 -9.75 -4.36 9.34
CA ARG A 94 -9.18 -5.68 9.54
C ARG A 94 -10.25 -6.65 10.04
N GLU A 95 -10.37 -7.77 9.35
CA GLU A 95 -11.11 -8.92 9.85
C GLU A 95 -10.32 -9.42 11.07
N TRP A 96 -10.86 -9.20 12.26
CA TRP A 96 -10.36 -9.83 13.46
C TRP A 96 -10.72 -11.31 13.36
N THR A 97 -9.78 -12.15 12.95
CA THR A 97 -9.91 -13.58 13.21
C THR A 97 -9.69 -13.77 14.72
N THR A 98 -10.77 -14.12 15.41
CA THR A 98 -10.75 -14.49 16.84
C THR A 98 -10.20 -15.89 17.00
#